data_AF-A0A1V6ASL3-F1
#
_entry.id   AF-A0A1V6ASL3-F1
#
_cell.length_a   1.000
_cell.length_b   1.000
_cell.length_c   1.000
_cell.angle_alpha   90.00
_cell.angle_beta   90.00
_cell.angle_gamma   90.00
#
_symmetry.space_group_name_H-M   'P 1'
#
loop_
_entity.id
_entity.type
_entity.pdbx_description
1 polymer ?
#
loop_
_entity_poly.entity_id
_entity_poly.type
_entity_poly.pdbx_seq_one_letter_code
_entity_poly.pdbx_strand_id
1 'polypeptide(L)'
;MNTEELTTKILENWPLKNVDYETALKIVQIAETQKTFGFKFTDKIEDEFKVSYGFVKLVIDTIKEQRKLQTSSISREDARADRILRIRDSNGKATARKWN
;
A
#
# COMPACT_ATOMS: atom_id res chain seq x y z
N MET A 1 7.47 -8.89 0.03
CA MET A 1 7.96 -7.96 1.07
C MET A 1 8.47 -8.81 2.23
N ASN A 2 9.40 -8.37 3.10
CA ASN A 2 9.75 -9.19 4.27
C ASN A 2 8.72 -8.93 5.38
N THR A 3 7.70 -9.78 5.47
CA THR A 3 6.51 -9.57 6.33
C THR A 3 6.87 -9.63 7.82
N GLU A 4 7.80 -10.49 8.20
CA GLU A 4 8.28 -10.63 9.59
C GLU A 4 8.94 -9.35 10.09
N GLU A 5 9.88 -8.78 9.33
CA GLU A 5 10.53 -7.50 9.68
C GLU A 5 9.56 -6.32 9.75
N LEU A 6 8.48 -6.37 8.98
CA LEU A 6 7.42 -5.36 9.07
C LEU A 6 6.60 -5.53 10.33
N THR A 7 6.22 -6.76 10.65
CA THR A 7 5.44 -7.04 11.85
C THR A 7 6.17 -6.66 13.12
N THR A 8 7.48 -6.90 13.19
CA THR A 8 8.31 -6.45 14.32
C THR A 8 8.34 -4.92 14.41
N LYS A 9 8.59 -4.21 13.29
CA LYS A 9 8.57 -2.74 13.24
C LYS A 9 7.21 -2.13 13.62
N ILE A 10 6.11 -2.76 13.21
CA ILE A 10 4.75 -2.33 13.54
C ILE A 10 4.51 -2.48 15.04
N LEU A 11 4.92 -3.61 15.63
CA LEU A 11 4.77 -3.87 17.06
C LEU A 11 5.68 -3.00 17.92
N GLU A 12 6.90 -2.70 17.48
CA GLU A 12 7.82 -1.78 18.17
C GLU A 12 7.27 -0.35 18.22
N ASN A 13 6.63 0.10 17.14
CA ASN A 13 6.00 1.42 17.06
C ASN A 13 4.62 1.47 17.72
N TRP A 14 4.08 0.33 18.17
CA TRP A 14 2.77 0.27 18.78
C TRP A 14 2.87 0.38 20.32
N PRO A 15 2.30 1.43 20.93
CA PRO A 15 2.50 1.71 22.36
C PRO A 15 1.76 0.75 23.29
N LEU A 16 0.83 -0.07 22.77
CA LEU A 16 -0.02 -0.97 23.57
C LEU A 16 0.35 -2.42 23.31
N LYS A 17 0.89 -3.13 24.31
CA LYS A 17 1.23 -4.57 24.22
C LYS A 17 0.00 -5.47 24.34
N ASN A 18 -1.02 -5.20 23.54
CA ASN A 18 -2.30 -5.91 23.57
C ASN A 18 -2.50 -6.80 22.33
N VAL A 19 -1.53 -6.84 21.42
CA VAL A 19 -1.61 -7.58 20.16
C VAL A 19 -0.47 -8.58 20.10
N ASP A 20 -0.83 -9.85 19.98
CA ASP A 20 0.15 -10.94 19.82
C ASP A 20 0.84 -10.87 18.46
N TYR A 21 2.10 -11.29 18.42
CA TYR A 21 2.90 -11.31 17.20
C TYR A 21 2.24 -12.11 16.07
N GLU A 22 1.68 -13.28 16.39
CA GLU A 22 1.01 -14.13 15.40
C GLU A 22 -0.22 -13.45 14.79
N THR A 23 -0.96 -12.71 15.60
CA THR A 23 -2.14 -11.94 15.17
C THR A 23 -1.72 -10.80 14.25
N ALA A 24 -0.70 -10.04 14.65
CA ALA A 24 -0.12 -8.98 13.82
C ALA A 24 0.38 -9.51 12.47
N LEU A 25 1.02 -10.67 12.47
CA LEU A 25 1.57 -11.30 11.28
C LEU A 25 0.49 -11.73 10.29
N LYS A 26 -0.60 -12.33 10.77
CA LYS A 26 -1.77 -12.65 9.93
C LYS A 26 -2.39 -11.41 9.31
N ILE A 27 -2.55 -10.33 10.10
CA ILE A 27 -3.11 -9.06 9.60
C ILE A 27 -2.22 -8.47 8.51
N VAL A 28 -0.90 -8.48 8.69
CA VAL A 28 0.06 -7.98 7.69
C VAL A 28 0.02 -8.82 6.41
N GLN A 29 -0.05 -10.15 6.50
CA GLN A 29 -0.18 -11.03 5.33
C GLN A 29 -1.48 -10.77 4.55
N ILE A 30 -2.61 -10.64 5.26
CA ILE A 30 -3.89 -10.31 4.64
C ILE A 30 -3.80 -8.92 3.97
N ALA A 31 -3.17 -7.95 4.63
CA ALA A 31 -3.00 -6.62 4.08
C ALA A 31 -2.04 -6.58 2.87
N GLU A 32 -0.99 -7.41 2.86
CA GLU A 32 -0.06 -7.52 1.73
C GLU A 32 -0.75 -8.12 0.49
N THR A 33 -1.59 -9.15 0.67
CA THR A 33 -2.34 -9.77 -0.44
C THR A 33 -3.42 -8.83 -1.01
N GLN A 34 -3.94 -7.91 -0.20
CA GLN A 34 -4.93 -6.95 -0.68
C GLN A 34 -4.31 -5.78 -1.47
N LYS A 35 -4.84 -5.59 -2.69
CA LYS A 35 -4.44 -4.52 -3.60
C LYS A 35 -4.95 -3.14 -3.16
N THR A 36 -6.10 -3.09 -2.49
CA THR A 36 -6.79 -1.86 -2.10
C THR A 36 -7.35 -1.97 -0.69
N PHE A 37 -7.04 -0.99 0.16
CA PHE A 37 -7.58 -0.88 1.52
C PHE A 37 -8.79 0.06 1.50
N GLY A 38 -10.00 -0.46 1.73
CA GLY A 38 -11.23 0.32 1.87
C GLY A 38 -11.76 0.30 3.30
N PHE A 39 -12.79 1.10 3.60
CA PHE A 39 -13.45 1.15 4.92
C PHE A 39 -13.91 -0.23 5.41
N LYS A 40 -14.40 -1.08 4.50
CA LYS A 40 -14.79 -2.47 4.81
C LYS A 40 -13.63 -3.37 5.25
N PHE A 41 -12.38 -2.98 5.02
CA PHE A 41 -11.22 -3.78 5.43
C PHE A 41 -10.91 -3.60 6.91
N THR A 42 -10.97 -2.35 7.41
CA THR A 42 -10.69 -2.06 8.81
C THR A 42 -11.70 -2.76 9.72
N ASP A 43 -12.98 -2.65 9.39
CA ASP A 43 -14.06 -3.23 10.20
C ASP A 43 -13.97 -4.76 10.23
N LYS A 44 -13.66 -5.39 9.09
CA LYS A 44 -13.50 -6.84 9.01
C LYS A 44 -12.33 -7.36 9.85
N ILE A 45 -11.19 -6.68 9.80
CA ILE A 45 -10.00 -7.08 10.56
C ILE A 45 -10.24 -6.87 12.06
N GLU A 46 -10.92 -5.78 12.43
CA GLU A 46 -11.29 -5.49 13.81
C GLU A 46 -12.25 -6.55 14.37
N ASP A 47 -13.27 -6.94 13.61
CA ASP A 47 -14.21 -7.99 14.01
C ASP A 47 -13.56 -9.39 14.09
N GLU A 48 -12.70 -9.72 13.11
CA GLU A 48 -12.08 -11.05 13.00
C GLU A 48 -10.98 -11.28 14.04
N PHE A 49 -10.14 -10.27 14.29
CA PHE A 49 -8.98 -10.40 15.16
C PHE A 49 -9.15 -9.69 16.51
N LYS A 50 -10.29 -9.02 16.74
CA LYS A 50 -10.59 -8.25 17.98
C LYS A 50 -9.51 -7.22 18.31
N VAL A 51 -8.92 -6.61 17.28
CA VAL A 51 -7.85 -5.63 17.43
C VAL A 51 -8.41 -4.24 17.22
N SER A 52 -7.93 -3.26 18.01
CA SER A 52 -8.36 -1.88 17.88
C SER A 52 -8.17 -1.34 16.46
N TYR A 53 -9.15 -0.59 15.96
CA TYR A 53 -9.06 0.19 14.72
C TYR A 53 -7.71 0.91 14.51
N GLY A 54 -7.16 1.50 15.58
CA GLY A 54 -5.89 2.24 15.53
C GLY A 54 -4.70 1.39 15.07
N PHE A 55 -4.64 0.13 15.51
CA PHE A 55 -3.59 -0.81 15.09
C PHE A 55 -3.76 -1.19 13.62
N VAL A 56 -4.99 -1.49 13.19
CA VAL A 56 -5.27 -1.85 11.80
C VAL A 56 -4.91 -0.70 10.87
N LYS A 57 -5.20 0.54 11.27
CA LYS A 57 -4.80 1.74 10.53
C LYS A 57 -3.27 1.88 10.42
N LEU A 58 -2.54 1.66 11.52
CA LEU A 58 -1.07 1.67 11.52
C LEU A 58 -0.48 0.64 10.53
N VAL A 59 -1.02 -0.58 10.53
CA VAL A 59 -0.62 -1.64 9.58
C VAL A 59 -0.85 -1.21 8.13
N ILE A 60 -2.03 -0.63 7.84
CA ILE A 60 -2.36 -0.15 6.49
C ILE A 60 -1.41 0.97 6.06
N ASP A 61 -1.14 1.94 6.93
CA ASP A 61 -0.32 3.10 6.60
C ASP A 61 1.15 2.69 6.36
N THR A 62 1.69 1.82 7.20
CA THR A 62 3.05 1.25 7.01
C THR A 62 3.19 0.45 5.71
N ILE A 63 2.19 -0.37 5.35
CA ILE A 63 2.18 -1.11 4.07
C ILE A 63 2.07 -0.16 2.88
N LYS A 64 1.23 0.88 2.96
CA LYS A 64 1.12 1.91 1.90
C LYS A 64 2.43 2.66 1.71
N GLU A 65 3.11 3.04 2.80
CA GLU A 65 4.41 3.70 2.75
C GLU A 65 5.47 2.81 2.11
N GLN A 66 5.56 1.54 2.51
CA GLN A 66 6.48 0.60 1.87
C GLN A 66 6.20 0.43 0.37
N ARG A 67 4.94 0.29 -0.02
CA ARG A 67 4.56 0.19 -1.44
C ARG A 67 4.97 1.44 -2.21
N LYS A 68 4.82 2.64 -1.64
CA LYS A 68 5.27 3.90 -2.24
C LYS A 68 6.79 3.92 -2.44
N LEU A 69 7.56 3.48 -1.44
CA LEU A 69 9.02 3.37 -1.52
C LEU A 69 9.48 2.34 -2.56
N GLN A 70 8.70 1.29 -2.81
CA GLN A 70 8.98 0.31 -3.86
C GLN A 70 8.58 0.81 -5.27
N THR A 71 7.54 1.65 -5.37
CA THR A 71 7.07 2.20 -6.66
C THR A 71 7.83 3.45 -7.12
N SER A 72 8.68 4.04 -6.29
CA SER A 72 9.55 5.16 -6.70
C SER A 72 10.64 4.79 -7.72
N SER A 73 10.59 3.58 -8.29
CA SER A 73 11.42 3.16 -9.44
C SER A 73 10.94 3.72 -10.79
N ILE A 74 9.76 4.35 -10.87
CA ILE A 74 9.43 5.17 -12.04
C ILE A 74 10.24 6.46 -11.94
N SER A 75 11.34 6.53 -12.69
CA SER A 75 12.19 7.71 -12.74
C SER A 75 11.33 8.94 -13.09
N ARG A 76 11.68 10.11 -12.52
CA ARG A 76 11.00 11.36 -12.89
C ARG A 76 11.12 11.61 -14.40
N GLU A 77 12.21 11.12 -15.00
CA GLU A 77 12.43 11.09 -16.43
C GLU A 77 11.39 10.26 -17.19
N ASP A 78 11.05 9.04 -16.74
CA ASP A 78 10.05 8.18 -17.40
C ASP A 78 8.64 8.76 -17.31
N ALA A 79 8.27 9.32 -16.15
CA ALA A 79 6.99 10.00 -15.99
C ALA A 79 6.89 11.27 -16.86
N ARG A 80 8.01 11.98 -17.08
CA ARG A 80 8.09 13.10 -18.02
C ARG A 80 8.04 12.61 -19.47
N ALA A 81 8.76 11.54 -19.80
CA ALA A 81 8.76 10.94 -21.13
C ALA A 81 7.35 10.47 -21.50
N ASP A 82 6.64 9.75 -20.62
CA ASP A 82 5.26 9.32 -20.85
C ASP A 82 4.30 10.52 -21.00
N ARG A 83 4.52 11.61 -20.25
CA ARG A 83 3.76 12.86 -20.42
C ARG A 83 4.06 13.55 -21.76
N ILE A 84 5.31 13.58 -22.20
CA ILE A 84 5.73 14.19 -23.47
C ILE A 84 5.26 13.34 -24.67
N LEU A 85 5.28 12.01 -24.53
CA LEU A 85 4.82 11.06 -25.53
C LEU A 85 3.29 11.03 -25.68
N ARG A 86 2.54 11.48 -24.67
CA ARG A 86 1.11 11.81 -24.78
C ARG A 86 0.92 13.12 -25.54
N ILE A 87 1.17 13.07 -26.84
CA ILE A 87 0.75 14.14 -27.76
C ILE A 87 -0.78 14.14 -27.78
N ARG A 88 -1.36 15.28 -27.41
CA ARG A 88 -2.79 15.55 -27.61
C ARG A 88 -2.99 15.91 -29.07
N ASP A 89 -4.00 15.34 -29.73
CA ASP A 89 -4.42 15.86 -31.03
C ASP A 89 -4.94 17.30 -30.89
N SER A 90 -5.16 17.99 -32.00
CA SER A 90 -5.75 19.33 -32.04
C SER A 90 -7.15 19.43 -31.38
N ASN A 91 -7.80 18.30 -31.07
CA ASN A 91 -9.07 18.20 -30.34
C ASN A 91 -8.89 17.84 -28.86
N GLY A 92 -7.66 17.81 -28.34
CA GLY A 92 -7.35 17.54 -26.94
C GLY A 92 -7.43 16.07 -26.52
N LYS A 93 -7.65 15.12 -27.45
CA LYS A 93 -7.72 13.69 -27.13
C LYS A 93 -6.31 13.08 -27.09
N ALA A 94 -6.07 12.23 -26.10
CA ALA A 94 -4.82 11.51 -25.96
C ALA A 94 -4.75 10.37 -26.99
N THR A 95 -3.92 10.52 -28.01
CA THR A 95 -3.64 9.46 -28.99
C THR A 95 -2.32 8.80 -28.64
N ALA A 96 -2.34 7.52 -28.30
CA ALA A 96 -1.13 6.71 -28.21
C ALA A 96 -0.51 6.62 -29.61
N ARG A 97 0.72 7.08 -29.79
CA ARG A 97 1.48 6.86 -31.03
C ARG A 97 1.73 5.35 -31.15
N LYS A 98 1.17 4.71 -32.19
CA LYS A 98 1.64 3.39 -32.60
C LYS A 98 3.07 3.56 -33.11
N TRP A 99 4.01 2.89 -32.45
CA TRP A 99 5.38 2.77 -32.92
C TRP A 99 5.33 1.83 -34.14
N ASN A 100 5.63 2.35 -35.33
CA ASN A 100 5.94 1.54 -36.51
C ASN A 100 7.44 1.24 -36.52
#